data_AF-A0A7S3VJD3-F1
#
_entry.id   AF-A0A7S3VJD3-F1
#
_cell.length_a   1.000
_cell.length_b   1.000
_cell.length_c   1.000
_cell.angle_alpha   90.00
_cell.angle_beta   90.00
_cell.angle_gamma   90.00
#
_symmetry.space_group_name_H-M   'P 1'
#
loop_
_entity.id
_entity.type
_entity.pdbx_description
1 polymer ?
#
loop_
_entity_poly.entity_id
_entity_poly.type
_entity_poly.pdbx_seq_one_letter_code
_entity_poly.pdbx_strand_id
1 'polypeptide(L)'
;MLCKAYITSYKLPIIITRGNNVYGPHQFPEKLIPKFTLLASRGETLPVHGAGDSVRSYLYVEDVAEAFLCVLHQGVTGEVYNIGTDSERTVLQVAQDIAKRFNMGVDKIVNVKDRAFNDRRYYIGSSKLAELGWKERTSWEEGLKKTVDWYLKTNCNEYWLGDVEAALKPHPVVMLSPL
;
A
#
# COMPACT_ATOMS: atom_id res chain seq x y z
N MET A 1 -13.09 9.72 15.57
CA MET A 1 -14.11 10.61 16.19
C MET A 1 -13.54 11.95 16.67
N LEU A 2 -12.26 12.03 17.06
CA LEU A 2 -11.63 13.27 17.55
C LEU A 2 -11.73 14.47 16.59
N CYS A 3 -11.35 14.32 15.31
CA CYS A 3 -11.42 15.42 14.35
C CYS A 3 -12.83 16.01 14.23
N LYS A 4 -13.85 15.13 14.16
CA LYS A 4 -15.26 15.57 14.10
C LYS A 4 -15.69 16.30 15.37
N ALA A 5 -15.28 15.84 16.55
CA ALA A 5 -15.57 16.55 17.79
C ALA A 5 -14.99 17.98 17.78
N TYR A 6 -13.75 18.16 17.30
CA TYR A 6 -13.14 19.48 17.20
C TYR A 6 -13.78 20.38 16.13
N ILE A 7 -14.23 19.82 15.01
CA ILE A 7 -15.05 20.54 14.02
C ILE A 7 -16.35 21.04 14.67
N THR A 8 -17.06 20.17 15.41
CA THR A 8 -18.35 20.53 16.02
C THR A 8 -18.19 21.56 17.14
N SER A 9 -17.28 21.32 18.07
CA SER A 9 -17.13 22.11 19.30
C SER A 9 -16.37 23.42 19.09
N TYR A 10 -15.32 23.41 18.27
CA TYR A 10 -14.39 24.55 18.15
C TYR A 10 -14.32 25.14 16.74
N LYS A 11 -15.10 24.61 15.79
CA LYS A 11 -15.15 25.08 14.39
C LYS A 11 -13.78 25.08 13.71
N LEU A 12 -12.89 24.15 14.08
CA LEU A 12 -11.57 24.06 13.46
C LEU A 12 -11.68 23.67 11.98
N PRO A 13 -10.85 24.29 11.10
CA PRO A 13 -10.86 24.01 9.67
C PRO A 13 -10.16 22.70 9.33
N ILE A 14 -10.83 21.57 9.59
CA ILE A 14 -10.28 20.23 9.39
C ILE A 14 -10.98 19.53 8.23
N ILE A 15 -10.21 18.93 7.33
CA ILE A 15 -10.69 17.99 6.32
C ILE A 15 -10.17 16.59 6.66
N ILE A 16 -10.98 15.56 6.48
CA ILE A 16 -10.60 14.17 6.78
C ILE A 16 -10.49 13.39 5.47
N THR A 17 -9.32 12.80 5.21
CA THR A 17 -9.13 11.87 4.08
C THR A 17 -9.13 10.43 4.56
N ARG A 18 -9.65 9.51 3.75
CA ARG A 18 -9.60 8.06 4.00
C ARG A 18 -9.05 7.36 2.77
N GLY A 19 -7.88 6.75 2.90
CA GLY A 19 -7.25 5.99 1.82
C GLY A 19 -7.32 4.48 2.03
N ASN A 20 -7.06 3.73 0.97
CA ASN A 20 -6.82 2.29 1.03
C ASN A 20 -5.31 1.99 0.93
N ASN A 21 -4.92 0.80 0.49
CA ASN A 21 -3.52 0.42 0.33
C ASN A 21 -2.80 1.35 -0.67
N VAL A 22 -1.77 2.04 -0.19
CA VAL A 22 -0.86 2.83 -1.01
C VAL A 22 0.39 2.02 -1.30
N TYR A 23 0.96 2.17 -2.48
CA TYR A 23 2.23 1.56 -2.85
C TYR A 23 3.09 2.50 -3.69
N GLY A 24 4.40 2.28 -3.65
CA GLY A 24 5.35 3.12 -4.38
C GLY A 24 6.78 3.07 -3.84
N PRO A 25 7.66 3.89 -4.42
CA PRO A 25 8.94 4.25 -3.84
C PRO A 25 8.83 4.63 -2.36
N HIS A 26 9.91 4.43 -1.59
CA HIS A 26 10.01 4.81 -0.17
C HIS A 26 9.04 4.10 0.79
N GLN A 27 8.34 3.05 0.36
CA GLN A 27 7.55 2.22 1.27
C GLN A 27 8.46 1.28 2.08
N PHE A 28 8.25 1.16 3.38
CA PHE A 28 9.11 0.27 4.18
C PHE A 28 8.95 -1.22 3.75
N PRO A 29 10.04 -2.00 3.63
CA PRO A 29 10.04 -3.39 3.14
C PRO A 29 9.15 -4.41 3.86
N GLU A 30 8.58 -4.10 5.02
CA GLU A 30 7.64 -5.00 5.68
C GLU A 30 6.31 -5.16 4.92
N LYS A 31 5.96 -4.17 4.07
CA LYS A 31 4.69 -4.13 3.34
C LYS A 31 4.74 -5.08 2.13
N LEU A 32 3.56 -5.50 1.66
CA LEU A 32 3.40 -6.58 0.69
C LEU A 32 4.26 -6.42 -0.58
N ILE A 33 4.06 -5.32 -1.30
CA ILE A 33 4.71 -5.06 -2.60
C ILE A 33 6.23 -4.91 -2.46
N PRO A 34 6.78 -4.10 -1.53
CA PRO A 34 8.23 -3.99 -1.40
C PRO A 34 8.87 -5.28 -0.88
N LYS A 35 8.21 -6.02 0.03
CA LYS A 35 8.66 -7.34 0.48
C LYS A 35 8.83 -8.30 -0.68
N PHE A 36 7.77 -8.46 -1.47
CA PHE A 36 7.78 -9.38 -2.60
C PHE A 36 8.79 -8.95 -3.66
N THR A 37 8.93 -7.64 -3.90
CA THR A 37 9.93 -7.12 -4.84
C THR A 37 11.35 -7.50 -4.41
N LEU A 38 11.69 -7.32 -3.14
CA LEU A 38 13.03 -7.62 -2.62
C LEU A 38 13.29 -9.14 -2.59
N LEU A 39 12.34 -9.94 -2.13
CA LEU A 39 12.47 -11.41 -2.15
C LEU A 39 12.62 -11.93 -3.59
N ALA A 40 11.81 -11.42 -4.52
CA ALA A 40 11.89 -11.80 -5.93
C ALA A 40 13.25 -11.42 -6.55
N SER A 41 13.78 -10.24 -6.22
CA SER A 41 15.10 -9.78 -6.69
C SER A 41 16.26 -10.69 -6.24
N ARG A 42 16.05 -11.47 -5.18
CA ARG A 42 17.00 -12.44 -4.61
C ARG A 42 16.71 -13.88 -5.04
N GLY A 43 15.67 -14.11 -5.86
CA GLY A 43 15.23 -15.45 -6.26
C GLY A 43 14.56 -16.26 -5.12
N GLU A 44 14.19 -15.58 -4.04
CA GLU A 44 13.55 -16.17 -2.85
C GLU A 44 12.04 -16.36 -3.05
N THR A 45 11.41 -17.15 -2.18
CA THR A 45 9.97 -17.41 -2.25
C THR A 45 9.14 -16.21 -1.80
N LEU A 46 7.97 -16.01 -2.39
CA LEU A 46 7.00 -14.98 -2.02
C LEU A 46 5.96 -15.55 -1.03
N PRO A 47 6.01 -15.18 0.26
CA PRO A 47 5.11 -15.74 1.26
C PRO A 47 3.73 -15.06 1.22
N VAL A 48 2.71 -15.80 0.79
CA VAL A 48 1.32 -15.34 0.74
C VAL A 48 0.56 -15.80 1.98
N HIS A 49 0.01 -14.87 2.75
CA HIS A 49 -0.82 -15.20 3.93
C HIS A 49 -2.12 -15.89 3.52
N GLY A 50 -2.40 -17.06 4.11
CA GLY A 50 -3.60 -17.82 3.81
C GLY A 50 -3.63 -18.32 2.36
N ALA A 51 -4.79 -18.19 1.71
CA ALA A 51 -4.94 -18.50 0.28
C ALA A 51 -4.63 -17.31 -0.64
N GLY A 52 -4.33 -16.13 -0.08
CA GLY A 52 -4.09 -14.90 -0.84
C GLY A 52 -5.34 -14.32 -1.52
N ASP A 53 -6.53 -14.75 -1.10
CA ASP A 53 -7.84 -14.34 -1.65
C ASP A 53 -8.36 -13.01 -1.08
N SER A 54 -7.63 -12.43 -0.12
CA SER A 54 -7.87 -11.08 0.40
C SER A 54 -7.76 -10.04 -0.72
N VAL A 55 -8.82 -9.27 -0.92
CA VAL A 55 -8.95 -8.27 -1.99
C VAL A 55 -8.66 -6.87 -1.44
N ARG A 56 -7.85 -6.11 -2.16
CA ARG A 56 -7.49 -4.72 -1.81
C ARG A 56 -7.48 -3.85 -3.05
N SER A 57 -7.72 -2.55 -2.87
CA SER A 57 -7.44 -1.52 -3.88
C SER A 57 -6.04 -0.98 -3.65
N TYR A 58 -5.18 -1.01 -4.67
CA TYR A 58 -3.79 -0.51 -4.59
C TYR A 58 -3.66 0.76 -5.40
N LEU A 59 -3.45 1.89 -4.72
CA LEU A 59 -3.29 3.19 -5.36
C LEU A 59 -1.83 3.63 -5.33
N TYR A 60 -1.32 4.13 -6.45
CA TYR A 60 0.06 4.56 -6.55
C TYR A 60 0.30 5.84 -5.74
N VAL A 61 1.46 5.94 -5.07
CA VAL A 61 1.75 7.01 -4.09
C VAL A 61 1.67 8.42 -4.68
N GLU A 62 2.04 8.62 -5.95
CA GLU A 62 1.95 9.92 -6.61
C GLU A 62 0.49 10.35 -6.79
N ASP A 63 -0.42 9.44 -7.18
CA ASP A 63 -1.85 9.73 -7.29
C ASP A 63 -2.46 10.10 -5.94
N VAL A 64 -2.01 9.48 -4.85
CA VAL A 64 -2.41 9.81 -3.47
C VAL A 64 -1.92 11.20 -3.08
N ALA A 65 -0.68 11.56 -3.43
CA ALA A 65 -0.14 12.88 -3.17
C ALA A 65 -0.92 13.96 -3.96
N GLU A 66 -1.25 13.70 -5.23
CA GLU A 66 -2.12 14.56 -6.04
C GLU A 66 -3.53 14.70 -5.43
N ALA A 67 -4.08 13.61 -4.86
CA ALA A 67 -5.36 13.64 -4.16
C ALA A 67 -5.33 14.56 -2.94
N PHE A 68 -4.25 14.51 -2.14
CA PHE A 68 -4.08 15.42 -1.02
C PHE A 68 -4.00 16.88 -1.46
N LEU A 69 -3.29 17.17 -2.56
CA LEU A 69 -3.22 18.53 -3.12
C LEU A 69 -4.60 19.00 -3.60
N CYS A 70 -5.36 18.15 -4.28
CA CYS A 70 -6.72 18.47 -4.70
C CYS A 70 -7.63 18.80 -3.50
N VAL A 71 -7.63 17.93 -2.47
CA VAL A 71 -8.42 18.13 -1.26
C VAL A 71 -7.98 19.37 -0.49
N LEU A 72 -6.68 19.65 -0.43
CA LEU A 72 -6.13 20.83 0.25
C LEU A 72 -6.61 22.13 -0.40
N HIS A 73 -6.65 22.19 -1.73
CA HIS A 73 -7.00 23.40 -2.47
C HIS A 73 -8.50 23.58 -2.72
N GLN A 74 -9.24 22.48 -2.86
CA GLN A 74 -10.64 22.50 -3.33
C GLN A 74 -11.62 21.84 -2.36
N GLY A 75 -11.11 21.14 -1.33
CA GLY A 75 -11.95 20.45 -0.37
C GLY A 75 -12.69 21.39 0.57
N VAL A 76 -13.84 20.93 1.05
CA VAL A 76 -14.66 21.67 2.01
C VAL A 76 -14.28 21.27 3.43
N THR A 77 -14.02 22.26 4.30
CA THR A 77 -13.80 22.04 5.73
C THR A 77 -14.97 21.29 6.37
N GLY A 78 -14.68 20.37 7.29
CA GLY A 78 -15.66 19.54 7.99
C GLY A 78 -16.00 18.25 7.25
N GLU A 79 -15.68 18.18 5.96
CA GLU A 79 -16.02 17.07 5.11
C GLU A 79 -14.99 15.93 5.14
N VAL A 80 -15.46 14.77 4.67
CA VAL A 80 -14.65 13.58 4.44
C VAL A 80 -14.50 13.34 2.95
N TYR A 81 -13.29 12.99 2.50
CA TYR A 81 -12.99 12.57 1.13
C TYR A 81 -12.30 11.20 1.15
N ASN A 82 -12.86 10.23 0.41
CA ASN A 82 -12.21 8.95 0.20
C ASN A 82 -11.24 9.05 -0.99
N ILE A 83 -10.02 8.54 -0.81
CA ILE A 83 -8.98 8.46 -1.83
C ILE A 83 -8.81 6.99 -2.18
N GLY A 84 -9.40 6.57 -3.30
CA GLY A 84 -9.49 5.16 -3.67
C GLY A 84 -9.54 4.96 -5.17
N THR A 85 -9.44 3.70 -5.57
CA THR A 85 -9.54 3.23 -6.95
C THR A 85 -10.55 2.09 -7.05
N ASP A 86 -11.23 2.00 -8.19
CA ASP A 86 -12.11 0.88 -8.55
C ASP A 86 -11.30 -0.37 -8.96
N SER A 87 -9.98 -0.23 -9.12
CA SER A 87 -9.08 -1.33 -9.44
C SER A 87 -8.77 -2.16 -8.18
N GLU A 88 -9.32 -3.37 -8.14
CA GLU A 88 -9.09 -4.33 -7.06
C GLU A 88 -8.16 -5.45 -7.48
N ARG A 89 -7.32 -5.91 -6.55
CA ARG A 89 -6.45 -7.09 -6.74
C ARG A 89 -6.44 -7.96 -5.48
N THR A 90 -6.34 -9.26 -5.67
CA THR A 90 -6.04 -10.19 -4.59
C THR A 90 -4.56 -10.12 -4.23
N VAL A 91 -4.20 -10.54 -3.01
CA VAL A 91 -2.79 -10.69 -2.62
C VAL A 91 -2.06 -11.66 -3.54
N LEU A 92 -2.74 -12.74 -3.97
CA LEU A 92 -2.18 -13.71 -4.92
C LEU A 92 -1.88 -13.09 -6.29
N GLN A 93 -2.78 -12.24 -6.82
CA GLN A 93 -2.54 -11.54 -8.08
C GLN A 93 -1.31 -10.62 -7.99
N VAL A 94 -1.14 -9.91 -6.87
CA VAL A 94 0.05 -9.08 -6.65
C VAL A 94 1.33 -9.93 -6.63
N ALA A 95 1.31 -11.09 -5.95
CA ALA A 95 2.45 -12.01 -5.95
C ALA A 95 2.78 -12.51 -7.37
N GLN A 96 1.77 -12.88 -8.15
CA GLN A 96 1.91 -13.35 -9.53
C GLN A 96 2.45 -12.27 -10.46
N ASP A 97 1.95 -11.04 -10.36
CA ASP A 97 2.41 -9.90 -11.16
C ASP A 97 3.89 -9.59 -10.90
N ILE A 98 4.32 -9.65 -9.64
CA ILE A 98 5.72 -9.48 -9.24
C ILE A 98 6.56 -10.66 -9.74
N ALA A 99 6.16 -11.90 -9.47
CA ALA A 99 6.88 -13.10 -9.90
C ALA A 99 7.11 -13.12 -11.43
N LYS A 100 6.07 -12.78 -12.20
CA LYS A 100 6.14 -12.67 -13.67
C LYS A 100 7.23 -11.70 -14.12
N ARG A 101 7.35 -10.56 -13.43
CA ARG A 101 8.32 -9.52 -13.76
C ARG A 101 9.77 -9.96 -13.53
N PHE A 102 9.99 -10.85 -12.57
CA PHE A 102 11.30 -11.45 -12.29
C PHE A 102 11.50 -12.79 -13.01
N ASN A 103 10.61 -13.18 -13.94
CA ASN A 103 10.62 -14.47 -14.63
C ASN A 103 10.66 -15.67 -13.67
N MET A 104 9.99 -15.55 -12.53
CA MET A 104 9.91 -16.60 -11.52
C MET A 104 8.73 -17.54 -11.79
N GLY A 105 8.94 -18.83 -11.53
CA GLY A 105 7.88 -19.84 -11.58
C GLY A 105 6.86 -19.67 -10.46
N VAL A 106 5.65 -20.17 -10.69
CA VAL A 106 4.54 -20.13 -9.72
C VAL A 106 4.83 -20.91 -8.44
N ASP A 107 5.75 -21.88 -8.51
CA ASP A 107 6.26 -22.66 -7.38
C ASP A 107 6.99 -21.81 -6.34
N LYS A 108 7.44 -20.60 -6.71
CA LYS A 108 8.04 -19.63 -5.79
C LYS A 108 7.02 -18.87 -4.95
N ILE A 109 5.72 -18.97 -5.25
CA ILE A 109 4.66 -18.38 -4.45
C ILE A 109 4.21 -19.42 -3.43
N VAL A 110 4.49 -19.18 -2.15
CA VAL A 110 4.27 -20.16 -1.08
C VAL A 110 3.26 -19.62 -0.07
N ASN A 111 2.24 -20.42 0.23
CA ASN A 111 1.26 -20.07 1.25
C ASN A 111 1.87 -20.23 2.64
N VAL A 112 1.65 -19.23 3.50
CA VAL A 112 2.02 -19.23 4.91
C VAL A 112 0.77 -19.10 5.77
N LYS A 113 0.92 -19.32 7.09
CA LYS A 113 -0.17 -19.14 8.05
C LYS A 113 -0.83 -17.78 7.85
N ASP A 114 -2.16 -17.72 7.82
CA ASP A 114 -2.88 -16.46 7.65
C ASP A 114 -2.71 -15.53 8.88
N ARG A 115 -3.02 -14.25 8.69
CA ARG A 115 -3.08 -13.28 9.78
C ARG A 115 -4.37 -13.50 10.58
N ALA A 116 -4.28 -13.34 11.90
CA ALA A 116 -5.47 -13.34 12.72
C ALA A 116 -6.38 -12.16 12.31
N PHE A 117 -7.67 -12.45 12.10
CA PHE A 117 -8.68 -11.45 11.72
C PHE A 117 -8.36 -10.68 10.44
N ASN A 118 -7.85 -11.38 9.41
CA ASN A 118 -7.56 -10.77 8.12
C ASN A 118 -8.87 -10.40 7.40
N ASP A 119 -9.12 -9.10 7.22
CA ASP A 119 -10.31 -8.64 6.50
C ASP A 119 -10.30 -9.11 5.05
N ARG A 120 -11.44 -9.61 4.57
CA ARG A 120 -11.53 -10.21 3.24
C ARG A 120 -11.42 -9.18 2.11
N ARG A 121 -12.02 -8.00 2.25
CA ARG A 121 -12.09 -7.00 1.17
C ARG A 121 -12.17 -5.59 1.72
N TYR A 122 -11.40 -4.67 1.14
CA TYR A 122 -11.54 -3.23 1.36
C TYR A 122 -11.95 -2.55 0.07
N TYR A 123 -13.14 -1.93 0.07
CA TYR A 123 -13.61 -1.10 -1.03
C TYR A 123 -14.03 0.27 -0.48
N ILE A 124 -13.58 1.34 -1.13
CA ILE A 124 -13.96 2.71 -0.82
C ILE A 124 -14.31 3.46 -2.11
N GLY A 125 -15.53 3.97 -2.21
CA GLY A 125 -15.94 4.81 -3.33
C GLY A 125 -15.35 6.21 -3.22
N SER A 126 -14.80 6.74 -4.31
CA SER A 126 -14.11 8.05 -4.39
C SER A 126 -14.87 9.12 -5.19
N SER A 127 -16.16 8.91 -5.48
CA SER A 127 -16.99 9.81 -6.31
C SER A 127 -16.93 11.27 -5.86
N LYS A 128 -17.00 11.52 -4.56
CA LYS A 128 -16.93 12.88 -4.00
C LYS A 128 -15.59 13.59 -4.26
N LEU A 129 -14.49 12.83 -4.30
CA LEU A 129 -13.19 13.38 -4.68
C LEU A 129 -13.13 13.61 -6.19
N ALA A 130 -13.77 12.75 -6.98
CA ALA A 130 -13.89 12.94 -8.43
C ALA A 130 -14.69 14.20 -8.81
N GLU A 131 -15.68 14.60 -8.00
CA GLU A 131 -16.41 15.87 -8.15
C GLU A 131 -15.50 17.11 -7.98
N LEU A 132 -14.35 16.98 -7.30
CA LEU A 132 -13.30 18.00 -7.23
C LEU A 132 -12.32 17.95 -8.43
N GLY A 133 -12.59 17.11 -9.43
CA GLY A 133 -11.78 16.96 -10.62
C GLY A 133 -10.55 16.06 -10.46
N TRP A 134 -10.39 15.37 -9.33
CA TRP A 134 -9.32 14.38 -9.17
C TRP A 134 -9.69 13.03 -9.80
N LYS A 135 -8.71 12.39 -10.43
CA LYS A 135 -8.82 11.03 -10.95
C LYS A 135 -7.45 10.37 -10.88
N GLU A 136 -7.41 9.10 -10.54
CA GLU A 136 -6.20 8.25 -10.68
C GLU A 136 -5.68 8.28 -12.12
N ARG A 137 -4.36 8.45 -12.27
CA ARG A 137 -3.67 8.53 -13.56
C ARG A 137 -2.73 7.36 -13.81
N THR A 138 -2.13 6.80 -12.75
CA THR A 138 -1.14 5.74 -12.90
C THR A 138 -1.82 4.38 -13.00
N SER A 139 -1.55 3.64 -14.07
CA SER A 139 -1.99 2.25 -14.17
C SER A 139 -1.24 1.36 -13.18
N TRP A 140 -1.79 0.19 -12.85
CA TRP A 140 -1.09 -0.80 -12.02
C TRP A 140 0.26 -1.20 -12.63
N GLU A 141 0.30 -1.43 -13.94
CA GLU A 141 1.50 -1.90 -14.64
C GLU A 141 2.61 -0.84 -14.59
N GLU A 142 2.26 0.43 -14.77
CA GLU A 142 3.19 1.55 -14.67
C GLU A 142 3.65 1.78 -13.23
N GLY A 143 2.72 1.84 -12.27
CA GLY A 143 3.04 2.09 -10.87
C GLY A 143 3.88 0.95 -10.29
N LEU A 144 3.54 -0.31 -10.60
CA LEU A 144 4.36 -1.46 -10.22
C LEU A 144 5.74 -1.37 -10.86
N LYS A 145 5.84 -0.86 -12.10
CA LYS A 145 7.13 -0.62 -12.74
C LYS A 145 7.99 0.39 -12.04
N LYS A 146 7.46 1.57 -11.78
CA LYS A 146 8.17 2.62 -11.05
C LYS A 146 8.60 2.13 -9.67
N THR A 147 7.73 1.39 -8.99
CA THR A 147 8.00 0.83 -7.66
C THR A 147 9.15 -0.16 -7.70
N VAL A 148 9.07 -1.20 -8.55
CA VAL A 148 10.11 -2.23 -8.65
C VAL A 148 11.45 -1.62 -9.06
N ASP A 149 11.46 -0.76 -10.08
CA ASP A 149 12.68 -0.13 -10.58
C ASP A 149 13.35 0.73 -9.49
N TRP A 150 12.58 1.33 -8.58
CA TRP A 150 13.12 2.07 -7.44
C TRP A 150 13.82 1.16 -6.42
N TYR A 151 13.23 0.03 -6.03
CA TYR A 151 13.87 -0.92 -5.10
C TYR A 151 15.13 -1.56 -5.70
N LEU A 152 15.15 -1.83 -7.00
CA LEU A 152 16.34 -2.39 -7.67
C LEU A 152 17.51 -1.40 -7.75
N LYS A 153 17.22 -0.10 -7.72
CA LYS A 153 18.23 0.97 -7.74
C LYS A 153 18.65 1.43 -6.34
N THR A 154 17.90 1.06 -5.30
CA THR A 154 18.09 1.56 -3.95
C THR A 154 18.74 0.50 -3.06
N ASN A 155 19.88 0.83 -2.46
CA ASN A 155 20.43 -0.01 -1.39
C ASN A 155 19.57 0.14 -0.12
N CYS A 156 18.63 -0.79 0.08
CA CYS A 156 17.65 -0.70 1.16
C CYS A 156 18.29 -0.75 2.57
N ASN A 157 19.44 -1.41 2.71
CA ASN A 157 20.17 -1.51 3.98
C ASN A 157 20.86 -0.18 4.36
N GLU A 158 21.19 0.66 3.37
CA GLU A 158 21.71 2.00 3.61
C GLU A 158 20.60 3.05 3.71
N TYR A 159 19.50 2.84 2.97
CA TYR A 159 18.39 3.79 2.91
C TYR A 159 17.57 3.83 4.22
N TRP A 160 17.34 2.68 4.86
CA TRP A 160 16.56 2.59 6.09
C TRP A 160 17.44 2.32 7.31
N LEU A 161 17.20 3.06 8.39
CA LEU A 161 17.73 2.74 9.70
C LEU A 161 16.88 1.60 10.31
N GLY A 162 17.31 0.35 10.14
CA GLY A 162 16.62 -0.81 10.72
C GLY A 162 16.99 -2.14 10.07
N ASP A 163 16.51 -3.23 10.66
CA ASP A 163 16.70 -4.59 10.14
C ASP A 163 15.72 -4.88 9.01
N VAL A 164 16.14 -4.57 7.78
CA VAL A 164 15.38 -4.89 6.56
C VAL A 164 15.17 -6.39 6.42
N GLU A 165 16.12 -7.23 6.82
CA GLU A 165 16.00 -8.70 6.73
C GLU A 165 14.90 -9.22 7.65
N ALA A 166 14.78 -8.69 8.87
CA ALA A 166 13.66 -9.00 9.75
C ALA A 166 12.32 -8.59 9.13
N ALA A 167 12.26 -7.45 8.43
CA ALA A 167 11.05 -6.97 7.77
C ALA A 167 10.58 -7.91 6.65
N LEU A 168 11.50 -8.62 5.98
CA LEU A 168 11.19 -9.55 4.88
C LEU A 168 10.60 -10.89 5.35
N LYS A 169 10.67 -11.21 6.65
CA LYS A 169 10.04 -12.43 7.20
C LYS A 169 8.52 -12.43 6.96
N PRO A 170 7.88 -13.59 6.75
CA PRO A 170 6.43 -13.66 6.54
C PRO A 170 5.61 -13.06 7.69
N HIS A 171 6.04 -13.30 8.92
CA HIS A 171 5.48 -12.73 10.15
C HIS A 171 6.60 -12.02 10.92
N PRO A 172 6.90 -10.75 10.59
CA PRO A 172 7.95 -10.02 11.29
C PRO A 172 7.52 -9.81 12.74
N VAL A 173 8.42 -10.11 13.68
CA VAL A 173 8.24 -9.84 15.11
C VAL A 173 9.12 -8.65 15.43
N VAL A 174 8.54 -7.58 15.96
CA VAL A 174 9.32 -6.47 16.52
C VAL A 174 10.01 -7.02 17.76
N MET A 175 11.31 -7.28 17.68
CA MET A 175 12.11 -7.49 18.88
C MET A 175 12.22 -6.13 19.56
N LEU A 176 11.42 -5.90 20.59
CA LEU A 176 11.64 -4.79 21.51
C LEU A 176 13.06 -4.99 22.05
N SER A 177 13.97 -4.04 21.78
CA SER A 177 15.24 -4.01 22.52
C SER A 177 14.88 -3.94 24.01
N PRO A 178 15.50 -4.76 24.87
CA PRO A 178 15.36 -4.57 26.30
C PRO A 178 15.83 -3.14 26.61
N LEU A 179 14.96 -2.39 27.30
CA LEU A 179 15.27 -1.08 27.89
C LEU A 179 16.44 -1.19 28.87
#